data_AF-A0A1A7Y3U8-F1
#
_entry.id   AF-A0A1A7Y3U8-F1
#
_cell.length_a   1.000
_cell.length_b   1.000
_cell.length_c   1.000
_cell.angle_alpha   90.00
_cell.angle_beta   90.00
_cell.angle_gamma   90.00
#
_symmetry.space_group_name_H-M   'P 1'
#
loop_
_entity.id
_entity.type
_entity.pdbx_description
1 polymer ?
#
loop_
_entity_poly.entity_id
_entity_poly.type
_entity_poly.pdbx_seq_one_letter_code
_entity_poly.pdbx_strand_id
1 'polypeptide(L)' 'PRPDLILGPVREYEAAGVVRLASHWNIPVISAGALAVAFRNKRSEYSQLTRIAPSYMKMAETFTVMFE' A
#
# COMPACT_ATOMS: atom_id res chain seq x y z
N PRO A 1 8.50 -23.03 1.18
CA PRO A 1 7.31 -22.69 2.00
C PRO A 1 6.60 -21.43 1.47
N ARG A 2 5.26 -21.47 1.34
CA ARG A 2 4.43 -20.31 1.01
C ARG A 2 4.24 -19.46 2.27
N PRO A 3 4.52 -18.15 2.25
CA PRO A 3 4.29 -17.30 3.41
C PRO A 3 2.78 -17.03 3.60
N ASP A 4 2.34 -16.94 4.85
CA ASP A 4 0.96 -16.59 5.20
C ASP A 4 0.73 -15.07 5.19
N LEU A 5 1.79 -14.27 5.32
CA LEU A 5 1.76 -12.82 5.40
C LEU A 5 3.11 -12.24 4.96
N ILE A 6 3.07 -11.07 4.31
CA ILE A 6 4.26 -10.25 4.02
C ILE A 6 4.17 -8.96 4.84
N LEU A 7 5.23 -8.66 5.61
CA LEU A 7 5.40 -7.41 6.34
C LEU A 7 6.40 -6.51 5.60
N GLY A 8 6.00 -5.26 5.33
CA GLY A 8 6.66 -4.40 4.34
C GLY A 8 6.16 -4.71 2.92
N PRO A 9 6.87 -4.28 1.86
CA PRO A 9 8.01 -3.36 1.80
C PRO A 9 7.58 -1.89 1.98
N VAL A 10 8.53 -1.00 2.27
CA VAL A 10 8.24 0.42 2.61
C VAL A 10 8.33 1.34 1.39
N ARG A 11 9.29 1.12 0.47
CA ARG A 11 9.43 1.93 -0.74
C ARG A 11 8.40 1.56 -1.80
N GLU A 12 7.89 2.56 -2.52
CA GLU A 12 6.80 2.42 -3.49
C GLU A 12 7.16 1.50 -4.66
N TYR A 13 8.35 1.65 -5.21
CA TYR A 13 8.78 0.88 -6.38
C TYR A 13 8.81 -0.63 -6.08
N GLU A 14 9.38 -1.00 -4.94
CA GLU A 14 9.44 -2.37 -4.45
C GLU A 14 8.05 -2.89 -4.06
N ALA A 15 7.24 -2.06 -3.41
CA ALA A 15 5.87 -2.41 -3.04
C ALA A 15 5.02 -2.76 -4.27
N ALA A 16 5.18 -2.03 -5.38
CA ALA A 16 4.43 -2.32 -6.59
C ALA A 16 4.70 -3.74 -7.10
N GLY A 17 5.97 -4.17 -7.14
CA GLY A 17 6.36 -5.51 -7.57
C GLY A 17 5.89 -6.61 -6.62
N VAL A 18 6.15 -6.44 -5.31
CA VAL A 18 5.80 -7.43 -4.30
C VAL A 18 4.30 -7.64 -4.22
N VAL A 19 3.51 -6.56 -4.21
CA VAL A 19 2.05 -6.64 -4.05
C VAL A 19 1.38 -7.25 -5.28
N ARG A 20 1.81 -6.88 -6.50
CA ARG A 20 1.36 -7.52 -7.74
C ARG A 20 1.44 -9.03 -7.67
N LEU A 21 2.61 -9.49 -7.22
CA LEU A 21 2.94 -10.89 -7.16
C LEU A 21 2.17 -11.58 -6.02
N ALA A 22 2.09 -10.95 -4.84
CA ALA A 22 1.32 -11.44 -3.70
C ALA A 22 -0.18 -11.57 -4.02
N SER A 23 -0.74 -10.65 -4.81
CA SER A 23 -2.13 -10.69 -5.28
C SER A 23 -2.42 -11.92 -6.15
N HIS A 24 -1.46 -12.42 -6.94
CA HIS A 24 -1.64 -13.65 -7.72
C HIS A 24 -1.84 -14.89 -6.85
N TRP A 25 -1.19 -14.91 -5.68
CA TRP A 25 -1.28 -16.01 -4.72
C TRP A 25 -2.18 -15.71 -3.51
N ASN A 26 -2.94 -14.61 -3.55
CA ASN A 26 -3.83 -14.21 -2.46
C ASN A 26 -3.12 -14.20 -1.09
N ILE A 27 -1.91 -13.62 -1.05
CA ILE A 27 -1.11 -13.45 0.16
C ILE A 27 -1.26 -12.00 0.64
N PRO A 28 -1.71 -11.75 1.88
CA PRO A 28 -1.85 -10.40 2.40
C PRO A 28 -0.49 -9.71 2.56
N VAL A 29 -0.46 -8.40 2.31
CA VAL A 29 0.72 -7.55 2.46
C VAL A 29 0.38 -6.38 3.38
N ILE A 30 1.12 -6.22 4.48
CA ILE A 30 0.96 -5.08 5.40
C ILE A 30 2.21 -4.21 5.36
N SER A 31 2.06 -2.95 4.98
CA SER A 31 3.18 -1.99 4.91
C SER A 31 2.99 -0.80 5.83
N ALA A 32 4.07 -0.39 6.49
CA ALA A 32 4.17 0.88 7.18
C ALA A 32 4.45 2.07 6.21
N GLY A 33 4.72 1.79 4.93
CA GLY A 33 4.97 2.79 3.89
C GLY A 33 4.12 2.54 2.64
N ALA A 34 4.77 2.62 1.46
CA ALA A 34 4.14 2.53 0.15
C ALA A 34 3.04 3.59 0.02
N LEU A 35 3.40 4.86 0.18
CA LEU A 35 2.44 5.96 0.37
C LEU A 35 1.93 6.55 -0.95
N ALA A 36 2.43 6.04 -2.09
CA ALA A 36 1.94 6.41 -3.41
C ALA A 36 0.41 6.31 -3.52
N VAL A 37 -0.15 7.30 -4.20
CA VAL A 37 -1.60 7.45 -4.41
C VAL A 37 -2.16 6.33 -5.26
N ALA A 38 -1.37 5.83 -6.21
CA ALA A 38 -1.77 4.78 -7.16
C ALA A 38 -2.23 3.49 -6.47
N PHE A 39 -1.69 3.16 -5.30
CA PHE A 39 -2.07 1.97 -4.52
C PHE A 39 -3.49 2.01 -3.94
N ARG A 40 -4.24 3.11 -4.12
CA ARG A 40 -5.65 3.22 -3.75
C ARG A 40 -6.57 2.30 -4.57
N ASN A 41 -6.15 1.89 -5.77
CA ASN A 41 -7.01 1.09 -6.64
C ASN A 41 -7.08 -0.37 -6.18
N LYS A 42 -8.03 -0.69 -5.30
CA LYS A 42 -8.24 -2.06 -4.77
C LYS A 42 -8.93 -3.02 -5.73
N ARG A 43 -9.46 -2.53 -6.85
CA ARG A 43 -10.00 -3.39 -7.94
C ARG A 43 -8.90 -3.86 -8.90
N SER A 44 -7.64 -3.54 -8.61
CA SER A 44 -6.48 -3.90 -9.41
C SER A 44 -5.55 -4.87 -8.68
N GLU A 45 -4.32 -5.00 -9.17
CA GLU A 45 -3.21 -5.75 -8.61
C GLU A 45 -2.77 -5.35 -7.18
N TYR A 46 -3.42 -4.36 -6.55
CA TYR A 46 -3.13 -3.89 -5.18
C TYR A 46 -4.21 -4.27 -4.15
N SER A 47 -5.05 -5.24 -4.48
CA SER A 47 -6.13 -5.74 -3.62
C SER A 47 -5.63 -6.30 -2.28
N GLN A 48 -4.43 -6.89 -2.23
CA GLN A 48 -3.87 -7.51 -1.03
C GLN A 48 -3.04 -6.55 -0.15
N LEU A 49 -2.83 -5.31 -0.57
CA LEU A 49 -2.02 -4.34 0.20
C LEU A 49 -2.86 -3.59 1.23
N THR A 50 -2.54 -3.77 2.50
CA THR A 50 -3.00 -2.91 3.59
C THR A 50 -1.86 -2.00 4.03
N ARG A 51 -2.14 -0.70 4.18
CA ARG A 51 -1.14 0.28 4.64
C ARG A 51 -1.55 0.80 6.01
N ILE A 52 -0.59 0.89 6.91
CA ILE A 52 -0.79 1.44 8.26
C ILE A 52 -0.72 2.97 8.25
N ALA A 53 0.13 3.54 7.39
CA ALA A 53 0.33 4.98 7.27
C ALA A 53 -0.57 5.64 6.20
N PRO A 54 -0.91 6.93 6.35
CA PRO A 54 -1.72 7.67 5.37
C PRO A 54 -0.97 7.86 4.06
N SER A 55 -1.68 7.75 2.94
CA SER A 55 -1.11 8.10 1.63
C SER A 55 -0.74 9.58 1.53
N TYR A 56 0.11 9.94 0.56
CA TYR A 56 0.45 11.34 0.29
C TYR A 56 -0.77 12.23 0.05
N MET A 57 -1.81 11.73 -0.63
CA MET A 57 -3.07 12.50 -0.79
C MET A 57 -3.76 12.77 0.55
N LYS A 58 -3.78 11.76 1.42
CA LYS A 58 -4.48 11.91 2.70
C LYS A 58 -3.76 12.91 3.61
N MET A 59 -2.42 12.95 3.55
CA MET A 59 -1.64 13.99 4.22
C MET A 59 -1.91 15.38 3.64
N ALA A 60 -2.00 15.52 2.30
CA ALA A 60 -2.35 16.79 1.67
C ALA A 60 -3.74 17.29 2.10
N GLU A 61 -4.75 16.42 2.11
CA GLU A 61 -6.11 16.74 2.63
C GLU A 61 -6.06 17.24 4.07
N THR A 62 -5.25 16.59 4.93
CA THR A 62 -5.08 17.01 6.32
C THR A 62 -4.47 18.41 6.43
N PHE A 63 -3.46 18.73 5.61
CA PHE A 63 -2.87 20.07 5.61
C PHE A 63 -3.86 21.13 5.12
N THR A 64 -4.69 20.84 4.13
CA THR A 64 -5.73 21.79 3.68
C THR A 64 -6.67 22.15 4.83
N VAL A 65 -7.17 21.15 5.57
CA VAL A 65 -8.07 21.39 6.72
C VAL A 65 -7.38 22.12 7.88
N MET A 66 -6.06 21.99 8.03
CA MET A 66 -5.32 22.69 9.09
C MET A 66 -5.17 24.20 8.85
N PHE A 67 -5.25 24.64 7.60
CA PHE A 67 -4.99 26.03 7.19
C PHE A 67 -6.23 26.74 6.62
N GLU A 68 -7.39 26.10 6.63
CA GLU A 68 -8.71 26.72 6.48
C GLU A 68 -9.19 27.29 7.82
#